data_AF-A0A838THT4-F1
#
_entry.id   AF-A0A838THT4-F1
#
_cell.length_a   1.000
_cell.length_b   1.000
_cell.length_c   1.000
_cell.angle_alpha   90.00
_cell.angle_beta   90.00
_cell.angle_gamma   90.00
#
_symmetry.space_group_name_H-M   'P 1'
#
loop_
_entity.id
_entity.type
_entity.pdbx_description
1 polymer ?
#
loop_
_entity_poly.entity_id
_entity_poly.type
_entity_poly.pdbx_seq_one_letter_code
_entity_poly.pdbx_strand_id
1 'polypeptide(L)'
;MSGRKEKSGESPPDRLNAAQISESLGESVIGRRIIVLKSTRSTNEFLLQALTPELPEGFVVFAEHQTAGRGQRGHRWESAPYRGLWFSILLRPRIPIVESARLTNWAAQAVAATIRSEIGLEATIKLPNDVYVAGRKVAGVLVETKAGLGSEWTAVAGIGVNVN
;
A
#
# COMPACT_ATOMS: atom_id res chain seq x y z
N MET A 1 -51.57 0.78 13.56
CA MET A 1 -50.40 -0.05 13.87
C MET A 1 -49.24 0.45 13.02
N SER A 2 -48.22 0.98 13.68
CA SER A 2 -47.07 1.67 13.10
C SER A 2 -46.06 0.65 12.55
N GLY A 3 -45.79 0.71 11.24
CA GLY A 3 -44.69 -0.03 10.62
C GLY A 3 -43.39 0.73 10.83
N ARG A 4 -42.52 0.21 11.72
CA ARG A 4 -41.15 0.69 11.92
C ARG A 4 -40.39 0.61 10.59
N LYS A 5 -39.90 1.75 10.11
CA LYS A 5 -38.79 1.83 9.17
C LYS A 5 -37.52 1.39 9.90
N GLU A 6 -36.96 0.25 9.53
CA GLU A 6 -35.55 -0.02 9.78
C GLU A 6 -34.74 0.80 8.78
N LYS A 7 -34.27 1.97 9.20
CA LYS A 7 -33.15 2.66 8.55
C LYS A 7 -31.89 2.14 9.24
N SER A 8 -31.19 1.21 8.61
CA SER A 8 -29.80 0.87 8.97
C SER A 8 -28.94 2.10 8.73
N GLY A 9 -28.73 2.89 9.79
CA GLY A 9 -27.95 4.12 9.78
C GLY A 9 -26.45 3.85 9.90
N GLU A 10 -25.88 3.09 8.96
CA GLU A 10 -24.42 3.11 8.78
C GLU A 10 -24.09 4.30 7.87
N SER A 11 -23.30 5.25 8.39
CA SER A 11 -22.65 6.26 7.57
C SER A 11 -21.88 5.54 6.45
N PRO A 12 -21.88 6.06 5.21
CA PRO A 12 -21.11 5.44 4.14
C PRO A 12 -19.65 5.31 4.57
N PRO A 13 -18.97 4.19 4.24
CA PRO A 13 -17.57 4.00 4.61
C PRO A 13 -16.73 5.14 4.02
N ASP A 14 -15.71 5.56 4.76
CA ASP A 14 -14.74 6.53 4.27
C ASP A 14 -14.04 5.94 3.03
N ARG A 15 -14.05 6.67 1.93
CA ARG A 15 -13.57 6.17 0.62
C ARG A 15 -12.32 6.92 0.23
N LEU A 16 -11.38 6.18 -0.35
CA LEU A 16 -10.17 6.79 -0.89
C LEU A 16 -10.51 7.67 -2.09
N ASN A 17 -10.08 8.93 -2.03
CA ASN A 17 -10.24 9.90 -3.10
C ASN A 17 -8.86 10.32 -3.61
N ALA A 18 -8.53 9.93 -4.84
CA ALA A 18 -7.23 10.20 -5.45
C ALA A 18 -6.87 11.70 -5.48
N ALA A 19 -7.85 12.56 -5.74
CA ALA A 19 -7.62 14.01 -5.82
C ALA A 19 -7.31 14.60 -4.45
N GLN A 20 -8.09 14.25 -3.42
CA GLN A 20 -7.86 14.72 -2.06
C GLN A 20 -6.53 14.23 -1.49
N ILE A 21 -6.15 12.97 -1.76
CA ILE A 21 -4.86 12.43 -1.34
C ILE A 21 -3.72 13.14 -2.10
N SER A 22 -3.86 13.36 -3.41
CA SER A 22 -2.81 14.04 -4.18
C SER A 22 -2.61 15.49 -3.73
N GLU A 23 -3.68 16.20 -3.36
CA GLU A 23 -3.63 17.59 -2.91
C GLU A 23 -2.91 17.73 -1.56
N SER A 24 -3.11 16.77 -0.64
CA SER A 24 -2.46 16.80 0.67
C SER A 24 -0.96 16.46 0.65
N LEU A 25 -0.47 15.86 -0.44
CA LEU A 25 0.93 15.43 -0.58
C LEU A 25 1.86 16.51 -1.17
N GLY A 26 1.33 17.65 -1.60
CA GLY A 26 2.10 18.79 -2.11
C GLY A 26 3.09 18.39 -3.23
N GLU A 27 4.36 18.76 -3.07
CA GLU A 27 5.41 18.50 -4.07
C GLU A 27 6.13 17.15 -3.89
N SER A 28 5.63 16.23 -3.06
CA SER A 28 6.20 14.88 -2.91
C SER A 28 6.35 14.18 -4.27
N VAL A 29 7.41 13.38 -4.46
CA VAL A 29 7.55 12.52 -5.64
C VAL A 29 6.52 11.39 -5.61
N ILE A 30 6.32 10.78 -4.45
CA ILE A 30 5.34 9.72 -4.24
C ILE A 30 3.95 10.34 -4.13
N GLY A 31 3.00 9.82 -4.91
CA GLY A 31 1.61 10.25 -4.86
C GLY A 31 1.25 11.41 -5.79
N ARG A 32 2.14 11.86 -6.68
CA ARG A 32 1.78 12.85 -7.72
C ARG A 32 0.78 12.31 -8.74
N ARG A 33 0.79 11.00 -8.97
CA ARG A 33 -0.20 10.30 -9.77
C ARG A 33 -0.75 9.16 -8.95
N ILE A 34 -2.02 9.29 -8.60
CA ILE A 34 -2.75 8.31 -7.79
C ILE A 34 -3.93 7.81 -8.62
N ILE A 35 -4.14 6.49 -8.59
CA ILE A 35 -5.41 5.90 -8.97
C ILE A 35 -5.97 5.11 -7.78
N VAL A 36 -7.29 5.10 -7.66
CA VAL A 36 -8.02 4.30 -6.67
C VAL A 36 -8.93 3.34 -7.42
N LEU A 37 -8.66 2.05 -7.30
CA LEU A 37 -9.47 0.98 -7.88
C LEU A 37 -10.53 0.53 -6.88
N LYS A 38 -11.75 0.28 -7.34
CA LYS A 38 -12.78 -0.34 -6.49
C LYS A 38 -12.40 -1.76 -6.08
N SER A 39 -11.77 -2.51 -6.98
CA SER A 39 -11.35 -3.89 -6.74
C SER A 39 -10.25 -4.25 -7.75
N THR A 40 -9.29 -5.06 -7.32
CA THR A 40 -8.25 -5.65 -8.19
C THR A 40 -7.87 -7.04 -7.67
N ARG A 41 -7.09 -7.82 -8.43
CA ARG A 41 -6.46 -9.04 -7.90
C ARG A 41 -5.41 -8.70 -6.86
N SER A 42 -4.45 -7.86 -7.25
CA SER A 42 -3.42 -7.29 -6.39
C SER A 42 -2.99 -5.94 -6.97
N THR A 43 -2.76 -4.97 -6.11
CA THR A 43 -2.21 -3.65 -6.45
C THR A 43 -0.79 -3.77 -7.03
N ASN A 44 0.03 -4.66 -6.48
CA ASN A 44 1.35 -4.97 -7.06
C ASN A 44 1.23 -5.55 -8.46
N GLU A 45 0.36 -6.54 -8.65
CA GLU A 45 0.13 -7.17 -9.95
C GLU A 45 -0.31 -6.16 -11.00
N PHE A 46 -1.26 -5.31 -10.63
CA PHE A 46 -1.76 -4.24 -11.49
C PHE A 46 -0.63 -3.31 -11.92
N LEU A 47 0.19 -2.84 -10.96
CA LEU A 47 1.26 -1.89 -11.25
C LEU A 47 2.38 -2.53 -12.09
N LEU A 48 2.74 -3.79 -11.82
CA LEU A 48 3.71 -4.54 -12.63
C LEU A 48 3.24 -4.75 -14.08
N GLN A 49 1.94 -4.97 -14.30
CA GLN A 49 1.34 -5.10 -15.63
C GLN A 49 1.24 -3.76 -16.36
N ALA A 50 0.93 -2.68 -15.64
CA ALA A 50 0.84 -1.33 -16.19
C ALA A 50 2.20 -0.65 -16.42
N LEU A 51 3.30 -1.30 -16.04
CA LEU A 51 4.63 -0.69 -16.09
C LEU A 51 5.07 -0.40 -17.53
N THR A 52 5.34 0.87 -17.80
CA THR A 52 6.03 1.35 -19.01
C THR A 52 7.20 2.26 -18.61
N PRO A 53 8.18 2.51 -19.51
CA PRO A 53 9.27 3.45 -19.25
C PRO A 53 8.78 4.85 -18.84
N GLU A 54 7.65 5.30 -19.41
CA GLU A 54 7.07 6.64 -19.23
C GLU A 54 6.23 6.79 -17.95
N LEU A 55 5.87 5.68 -17.29
CA LEU A 55 5.06 5.71 -16.06
C LEU A 55 5.90 6.30 -14.92
N PRO A 56 5.63 7.51 -14.40
CA PRO A 56 6.58 8.22 -13.55
C PRO A 56 6.84 7.51 -12.22
N GLU A 57 8.02 7.75 -11.63
CA GLU A 57 8.32 7.31 -10.27
C GLU A 57 7.32 7.95 -9.30
N GLY A 58 6.99 7.21 -8.24
CA GLY A 58 6.02 7.64 -7.25
C GLY A 58 4.57 7.48 -7.69
N PHE A 59 4.29 6.84 -8.82
CA PHE A 59 2.93 6.44 -9.20
C PHE A 59 2.37 5.48 -8.14
N VAL A 60 1.17 5.77 -7.64
CA VAL A 60 0.51 4.99 -6.59
C VAL A 60 -0.81 4.42 -7.08
N VAL A 61 -0.99 3.12 -6.83
CA VAL A 61 -2.26 2.42 -7.06
C VAL A 61 -2.81 2.02 -5.71
N PHE A 62 -3.96 2.56 -5.34
CA PHE A 62 -4.78 2.05 -4.25
C PHE A 62 -5.82 1.08 -4.80
N ALA A 63 -6.27 0.17 -3.96
CA ALA A 63 -7.51 -0.57 -4.18
C ALA A 63 -8.33 -0.59 -2.89
N GLU A 64 -9.64 -0.41 -2.99
CA GLU A 64 -10.54 -0.62 -1.86
C GLU A 64 -10.55 -2.11 -1.45
N HIS A 65 -10.46 -3.03 -2.43
CA HIS A 65 -10.47 -4.47 -2.21
C HIS A 65 -9.44 -5.20 -3.10
N GLN A 66 -8.75 -6.20 -2.55
CA GLN A 66 -7.93 -7.13 -3.34
C GLN A 66 -8.48 -8.56 -3.23
N THR A 67 -8.86 -9.16 -4.36
CA THR A 67 -9.39 -10.54 -4.39
C THR A 67 -8.30 -11.59 -4.18
N ALA A 68 -7.05 -11.26 -4.54
CA ALA A 68 -5.89 -12.13 -4.47
C ALA A 68 -4.67 -11.37 -3.91
N GLY A 69 -4.87 -10.59 -2.83
CA GLY A 69 -3.80 -9.88 -2.15
C GLY A 69 -2.64 -10.81 -1.78
N ARG A 70 -1.40 -10.33 -1.97
CA ARG A 70 -0.18 -11.14 -1.84
C ARG A 70 0.69 -10.65 -0.69
N GLY A 71 1.30 -11.58 0.02
CA GLY A 71 2.40 -11.36 0.95
C GLY A 71 3.67 -12.06 0.47
N GLN A 72 4.73 -11.98 1.27
CA GLN A 72 5.98 -12.69 0.98
C GLN A 72 5.80 -14.21 0.98
N ARG A 73 6.70 -14.93 0.30
CA ARG A 73 6.77 -16.40 0.29
C ARG A 73 5.44 -17.08 -0.11
N GLY A 74 4.66 -16.44 -0.96
CA GLY A 74 3.39 -16.96 -1.45
C GLY A 74 2.22 -16.90 -0.46
N HIS A 75 2.40 -16.28 0.70
CA HIS A 75 1.29 -16.06 1.62
C HIS A 75 0.25 -15.11 1.02
N ARG A 76 -1.02 -15.30 1.39
CA ARG A 76 -2.11 -14.39 1.00
C ARG A 76 -2.19 -13.24 2.00
N TRP A 77 -2.44 -12.03 1.50
CA TRP A 77 -2.82 -10.87 2.30
C TRP A 77 -4.33 -10.65 2.18
N GLU A 78 -5.06 -10.79 3.28
CA GLU A 78 -6.49 -10.48 3.33
C GLU A 78 -6.70 -8.98 3.17
N SER A 79 -7.52 -8.57 2.20
CA SER A 79 -7.65 -7.16 1.80
C SER A 79 -9.12 -6.79 1.63
N ALA A 80 -9.92 -6.97 2.68
CA ALA A 80 -11.35 -6.70 2.67
C ALA A 80 -11.67 -5.22 2.36
N PRO A 81 -12.79 -4.92 1.67
CA PRO A 81 -13.18 -3.56 1.34
C PRO A 81 -13.33 -2.69 2.59
N TYR A 82 -12.74 -1.50 2.57
CA TYR A 82 -12.86 -0.48 3.63
C TYR A 82 -12.33 -0.91 5.01
N ARG A 83 -11.49 -1.95 5.08
CA ARG A 83 -10.88 -2.45 6.34
C ARG A 83 -9.41 -2.07 6.49
N GLY A 84 -8.82 -1.47 5.47
CA GLY A 84 -7.41 -1.15 5.45
C GLY A 84 -7.01 -0.35 4.23
N LEU A 85 -5.74 0.03 4.21
CA LEU A 85 -5.09 0.69 3.10
C LEU A 85 -4.30 -0.35 2.32
N TRP A 86 -4.73 -0.62 1.09
CA TRP A 86 -4.10 -1.57 0.18
C TRP A 86 -3.55 -0.80 -1.02
N PHE A 87 -2.23 -0.67 -1.11
CA PHE A 87 -1.65 0.13 -2.17
C PHE A 87 -0.25 -0.33 -2.58
N SER A 88 0.16 0.12 -3.75
CA SER A 88 1.49 -0.11 -4.29
C SER A 88 2.08 1.16 -4.87
N ILE A 89 3.40 1.33 -4.68
CA ILE A 89 4.16 2.47 -5.17
C ILE A 89 5.18 1.98 -6.20
N LEU A 90 5.25 2.66 -7.35
CA LEU A 90 6.34 2.50 -8.30
C LEU A 90 7.59 3.28 -7.86
N LEU A 91 8.71 2.59 -7.71
CA LEU A 91 10.01 3.17 -7.34
C LEU A 91 11.04 2.95 -8.45
N ARG A 92 11.98 3.89 -8.59
CA ARG A 92 13.16 3.78 -9.47
C ARG A 92 14.44 3.96 -8.64
N PRO A 93 14.85 2.92 -7.90
CA PRO A 93 15.89 3.03 -6.90
C PRO A 93 17.26 3.29 -7.53
N ARG A 94 18.04 4.18 -6.91
CA ARG A 94 19.44 4.45 -7.30
C ARG A 94 20.45 3.58 -6.54
N ILE A 95 20.03 2.41 -6.08
CA ILE A 95 20.86 1.42 -5.40
C ILE A 95 21.00 0.17 -6.29
N PRO A 96 22.07 -0.62 -6.14
CA PRO A 96 22.19 -1.91 -6.85
C PRO A 96 21.00 -2.82 -6.55
N ILE A 97 20.52 -3.59 -7.54
CA ILE A 97 19.40 -4.52 -7.37
C ILE A 97 19.65 -5.58 -6.29
N VAL A 98 20.92 -5.94 -6.06
CA VAL A 98 21.35 -6.84 -4.99
C VAL A 98 21.05 -6.28 -3.58
N GLU A 99 20.85 -4.97 -3.46
CA GLU A 99 20.47 -4.28 -2.23
C GLU A 99 18.95 -4.02 -2.13
N SER A 100 18.14 -4.58 -3.04
CA SER A 100 16.69 -4.38 -3.09
C SER A 100 15.96 -4.69 -1.78
N ALA A 101 16.49 -5.60 -0.96
CA ALA A 101 15.96 -5.89 0.39
C ALA A 101 15.90 -4.66 1.30
N ARG A 102 16.77 -3.65 1.08
CA ARG A 102 16.73 -2.37 1.81
C ARG A 102 15.40 -1.65 1.63
N LEU A 103 14.79 -1.73 0.45
CA LEU A 103 13.50 -1.08 0.18
C LEU A 103 12.39 -1.63 1.07
N THR A 104 12.39 -2.95 1.32
CA THR A 104 11.41 -3.58 2.22
C THR A 104 11.58 -3.06 3.65
N ASN A 105 12.84 -3.00 4.13
CA ASN A 105 13.14 -2.49 5.46
C ASN A 105 12.75 -1.01 5.61
N TRP A 106 13.09 -0.16 4.62
CA TRP A 106 12.74 1.26 4.64
C TRP A 106 11.24 1.50 4.60
N ALA A 107 10.49 0.76 3.77
CA ALA A 107 9.04 0.85 3.74
C ALA A 107 8.41 0.41 5.07
N ALA A 108 8.89 -0.69 5.68
CA ALA A 108 8.39 -1.12 6.99
C ALA A 108 8.73 -0.09 8.09
N GLN A 109 9.90 0.54 8.04
CA GLN A 109 10.28 1.63 8.93
C GLN A 109 9.41 2.87 8.75
N ALA A 110 9.11 3.25 7.51
CA ALA A 110 8.21 4.36 7.21
C ALA A 110 6.82 4.11 7.79
N VAL A 111 6.24 2.93 7.56
CA VAL A 111 4.93 2.56 8.12
C VAL A 111 4.94 2.59 9.66
N ALA A 112 5.95 1.97 10.29
CA ALA A 112 6.04 1.96 11.75
C ALA A 112 6.25 3.37 12.32
N ALA A 113 7.04 4.21 11.65
CA ALA A 113 7.26 5.60 12.05
C ALA A 113 5.97 6.42 11.94
N THR A 114 5.22 6.29 10.84
CA THR A 114 3.92 6.96 10.65
C THR A 114 2.91 6.54 11.72
N ILE A 115 2.82 5.25 12.04
CA ILE A 115 1.91 4.79 13.11
C ILE A 115 2.30 5.42 14.46
N ARG A 116 3.60 5.53 14.77
CA ARG A 116 4.06 6.18 16.00
C ARG A 116 3.78 7.68 16.01
N SER A 117 4.09 8.40 14.92
CA SER A 117 3.99 9.87 14.89
C SER A 117 2.55 10.37 14.76
N GLU A 118 1.76 9.73 13.90
CA GLU A 118 0.42 10.22 13.55
C GLU A 118 -0.68 9.63 14.45
N ILE A 119 -0.49 8.40 14.94
CA ILE A 119 -1.52 7.68 15.71
C ILE A 119 -1.12 7.55 17.20
N GLY A 120 0.16 7.72 17.53
CA GLY A 120 0.66 7.61 18.90
C GLY A 120 0.71 6.17 19.43
N LEU A 121 0.69 5.17 18.54
CA LEU A 121 0.76 3.76 18.93
C LEU A 121 2.20 3.22 18.84
N GLU A 122 2.59 2.41 19.82
CA GLU A 122 3.88 1.71 19.83
C GLU A 122 3.96 0.63 18.74
N ALA A 123 4.47 1.03 17.57
CA ALA A 123 4.70 0.15 16.43
C ALA A 123 6.13 -0.38 16.40
N THR A 124 6.26 -1.71 16.31
CA THR A 124 7.52 -2.45 16.19
C THR A 124 7.62 -3.16 14.85
N ILE A 125 8.84 -3.45 14.39
CA ILE A 125 9.06 -4.16 13.13
C ILE A 125 9.50 -5.58 13.46
N LYS A 126 8.70 -6.56 13.03
CA LYS A 126 9.15 -7.95 12.94
C LYS A 126 9.79 -8.12 11.57
N LEU A 127 11.13 -8.20 11.58
CA LEU A 127 11.93 -8.17 10.37
C LEU A 127 11.56 -9.30 9.39
N PRO A 128 11.71 -9.05 8.08
CA PRO A 128 12.13 -7.77 7.47
C PRO A 128 10.97 -6.81 7.15
N ASN A 129 9.72 -7.27 7.20
CA ASN A 129 8.65 -6.66 6.40
C ASN A 129 7.31 -6.48 7.12
N ASP A 130 7.19 -6.91 8.37
CA ASP A 130 5.93 -6.89 9.10
C ASP A 130 5.95 -5.86 10.22
N VAL A 131 4.90 -5.06 10.33
CA VAL A 131 4.74 -4.08 11.42
C VAL A 131 3.70 -4.59 12.41
N TYR A 132 4.03 -4.47 13.69
CA TYR A 132 3.26 -4.98 14.81
C TYR A 132 2.92 -3.88 15.81
N VAL A 133 1.69 -3.91 16.33
CA VAL A 133 1.23 -3.08 17.45
C VAL A 133 0.61 -4.02 18.48
N ALA A 134 0.95 -3.86 19.76
CA ALA A 134 0.47 -4.70 20.85
C ALA A 134 0.57 -6.22 20.56
N GLY A 135 1.69 -6.64 19.95
CA GLY A 135 1.95 -8.05 19.60
C GLY A 135 1.15 -8.60 18.41
N ARG A 136 0.34 -7.79 17.74
CA ARG A 136 -0.46 -8.18 16.56
C ARG A 136 0.08 -7.53 15.29
N LYS A 137 0.08 -8.27 14.19
CA LYS A 137 0.49 -7.75 12.88
C LYS A 137 -0.56 -6.77 12.38
N VAL A 138 -0.15 -5.53 12.10
CA VAL A 138 -1.02 -4.46 11.59
C VAL A 138 -0.68 -4.05 10.17
N ALA A 139 0.56 -4.28 9.73
CA ALA A 139 0.94 -4.02 8.34
C ALA A 139 1.94 -5.05 7.81
N GLY A 140 1.99 -5.15 6.48
CA GLY A 140 2.96 -5.95 5.75
C GLY A 140 3.44 -5.22 4.50
N VAL A 141 4.71 -5.41 4.19
CA VAL A 141 5.36 -4.89 2.98
C VAL A 141 5.76 -6.04 2.06
N LEU A 142 5.54 -5.86 0.76
CA LEU A 142 5.99 -6.74 -0.32
C LEU A 142 6.62 -5.91 -1.44
N VAL A 143 7.94 -6.00 -1.59
CA VAL A 143 8.66 -5.38 -2.71
C VAL A 143 8.89 -6.42 -3.80
N GLU A 144 8.43 -6.13 -5.01
CA GLU A 144 8.69 -6.92 -6.21
C GLU A 144 9.52 -6.09 -7.19
N THR A 145 10.52 -6.71 -7.83
CA THR A 145 11.49 -6.00 -8.68
C THR A 145 11.37 -6.41 -10.14
N LYS A 146 11.61 -5.48 -11.08
CA LYS A 146 11.70 -5.79 -12.51
C LYS A 146 12.96 -5.15 -13.10
N ALA A 147 13.81 -5.99 -13.69
CA ALA A 147 15.02 -5.54 -14.37
C ALA A 147 14.66 -4.71 -15.61
N GLY A 148 15.40 -3.62 -15.83
CA GLY A 148 15.34 -2.79 -17.03
C GLY A 148 16.49 -3.09 -17.99
N LEU A 149 16.78 -2.14 -18.87
CA LEU A 149 17.97 -2.19 -19.74
C LEU A 149 19.21 -1.72 -18.97
N GLY A 150 20.32 -2.44 -19.10
CA GLY A 150 21.57 -2.11 -18.42
C GLY A 150 21.51 -2.33 -16.90
N SER A 151 21.93 -1.34 -16.12
CA SER A 151 21.91 -1.38 -14.64
C SER A 151 20.62 -0.84 -14.03
N GLU A 152 19.68 -0.37 -14.84
CA GLU A 152 18.40 0.16 -14.36
C GLU A 152 17.45 -0.97 -13.96
N TRP A 153 16.67 -0.71 -12.92
CA TRP A 153 15.61 -1.59 -12.48
C TRP A 153 14.53 -0.79 -11.76
N THR A 154 13.34 -1.37 -11.67
CA THR A 154 12.19 -0.78 -10.99
C THR A 154 11.75 -1.67 -9.85
N ALA A 155 11.15 -1.07 -8.84
CA ALA A 155 10.54 -1.80 -7.73
C ALA A 155 9.08 -1.38 -7.57
N VAL A 156 8.22 -2.35 -7.27
CA VAL A 156 6.84 -2.12 -6.86
C VAL A 156 6.75 -2.46 -5.38
N ALA A 157 6.60 -1.44 -4.55
CA ALA A 157 6.47 -1.58 -3.11
C ALA A 157 4.99 -1.64 -2.73
N GLY A 158 4.49 -2.84 -2.48
CA GLY A 158 3.16 -3.11 -1.96
C GLY A 158 3.13 -2.97 -0.45
N ILE A 159 2.16 -2.20 0.04
CA ILE A 159 1.95 -1.93 1.46
C ILE A 159 0.49 -2.22 1.77
N GLY A 160 0.26 -3.12 2.73
CA GLY A 160 -1.05 -3.38 3.31
C GLY A 160 -1.06 -2.97 4.77
N VAL A 161 -1.99 -2.12 5.17
CA VAL A 161 -2.17 -1.66 6.56
C VAL A 161 -3.61 -1.88 6.99
N ASN A 162 -3.82 -2.61 8.08
CA ASN A 162 -5.13 -2.75 8.70
C ASN A 162 -5.46 -1.46 9.48
N VAL A 163 -6.62 -0.86 9.24
CA VAL A 163 -7.04 0.44 9.84
C VAL A 163 -8.38 0.34 10.58
N ASN A 164 -8.83 -0.88 10.86
CA ASN A 164 -10.15 -1.22 11.38
C ASN A 164 -10.17 -1.56 12.88
#